data_AF-O84165-F1
#
_entry.id   AF-O84165-F1
#
_cell.length_a   1.000
_cell.length_b   1.000
_cell.length_c   1.000
_cell.angle_alpha   90.00
_cell.angle_beta   90.00
_cell.angle_gamma   90.00
#
_symmetry.space_group_name_H-M   'P 1'
#
loop_
_entity.id
_entity.type
_entity.pdbx_description
1 polymer ?
#
loop_
_entity_poly.entity_id
_entity_poly.type
_entity_poly.pdbx_seq_one_letter_code
_entity_poly.pdbx_strand_id
1 'polypeptide(L)'
;MFVSFDKSRCRADVPDFFERTGNFLLHCVARGINVLYRVKQISNYPSCYFSHKEISCCRRIANIVICILTGPLMLLATVLGLLAYRFSSTYQTSLQERFRYKYEQKQALDEYRDREEKVITLQKFCRGFLVRNHLLNQETLTTCKQWGQKLLEGEKFPRVPEGRSLVYISKQFPSLVAKHVGAQDARSRWHHIFSMRKALAYLDIKRIRAPRARVYQNFIFEEKLPVSRISVDSMCLYKENPQAFDEAIKELLFLFKEVHFRDFVVETESPTDDFPLAVKVHNYWVCPRYDNLPLFIQEGKDGSPEGRIGLVDLETFSWSPHPYPVEELAVMFPMHKELLMTEAKKLQIPFSTKEVERSVEKGLAFFEHMLGHQDFCSQKSVTPLRNCAPYIHLEVWRFSLKIFDILKAAIQLNGALNVLLSPDIRERLSAISDKQWLAISSQVTSSLLEQVSTNIYQSHTEEAKRVNSSGTFIMCRSPIFRKSIFIKNLPQFLNKKLQLLPEEKAISEALASLCLRAVMEELVATGNIYSYDSMDDFFEGQYCRIRY
;
A
#
# COMPACT_ATOMS: atom_id res chain seq x y z
N MET A 1 18.14 -17.35 51.01
CA MET A 1 17.99 -16.29 50.00
C MET A 1 16.52 -15.94 49.89
N PHE A 2 16.15 -14.69 50.19
CA PHE A 2 14.77 -14.21 50.08
C PHE A 2 14.43 -13.89 48.61
N VAL A 3 13.20 -14.16 48.19
CA VAL A 3 12.76 -14.04 46.78
C VAL A 3 11.55 -13.14 46.75
N SER A 4 11.63 -12.04 46.02
CA SER A 4 10.49 -11.13 45.84
C SER A 4 9.81 -11.34 44.50
N PHE A 5 8.50 -11.07 44.46
CA PHE A 5 7.66 -11.24 43.28
C PHE A 5 7.05 -9.90 42.85
N ASP A 6 7.15 -9.59 41.56
CA ASP A 6 6.43 -8.49 40.91
C ASP A 6 5.25 -9.07 40.12
N LYS A 7 4.05 -8.90 40.69
CA LYS A 7 2.77 -9.37 40.14
C LYS A 7 1.98 -8.28 39.42
N SER A 8 2.57 -7.11 39.14
CA SER A 8 1.88 -5.97 38.50
C SER A 8 1.22 -6.27 37.16
N ARG A 9 1.57 -7.40 36.51
CA ARG A 9 0.99 -7.85 35.23
C ARG A 9 0.19 -9.16 35.34
N CYS A 10 -0.03 -9.69 36.55
CA CYS A 10 -0.92 -10.83 36.78
C CYS A 10 -2.32 -10.30 37.14
N ARG A 11 -3.34 -10.66 36.35
CA ARG A 11 -4.73 -10.25 36.61
C ARG A 11 -5.44 -11.15 37.63
N ALA A 12 -5.04 -12.43 37.72
CA ALA A 12 -5.69 -13.40 38.59
C ALA A 12 -5.13 -13.45 40.03
N ASP A 13 -3.84 -13.15 40.24
CA ASP A 13 -3.16 -13.24 41.54
C ASP A 13 -2.74 -11.86 42.06
N VAL A 14 -3.70 -11.09 42.55
CA VAL A 14 -3.42 -9.80 43.19
C VAL A 14 -2.79 -10.04 44.58
N PRO A 15 -1.72 -9.31 44.95
CA PRO A 15 -1.10 -9.47 46.27
C PRO A 15 -2.10 -9.23 47.40
N ASP A 16 -2.16 -10.16 48.36
CA ASP A 16 -2.94 -10.01 49.60
C ASP A 16 -2.35 -8.91 50.51
N PHE A 17 -3.06 -8.58 51.58
CA PHE A 17 -2.65 -7.51 52.51
C PHE A 17 -1.25 -7.75 53.10
N PHE A 18 -0.94 -8.99 53.48
CA PHE A 18 0.34 -9.36 54.06
C PHE A 18 1.47 -9.30 53.03
N GLU A 19 1.22 -9.69 51.77
CA GLU A 19 2.19 -9.57 50.67
C GLU A 19 2.47 -8.10 50.35
N ARG A 20 1.45 -7.24 50.33
CA ARG A 20 1.62 -5.79 50.14
C ARG A 20 2.45 -5.17 51.26
N THR A 21 2.17 -5.56 52.50
CA THR A 21 2.89 -5.10 53.69
C THR A 21 4.35 -5.57 53.65
N GLY A 22 4.59 -6.83 53.30
CA GLY A 22 5.94 -7.37 53.07
C GLY A 22 6.67 -6.63 51.96
N ASN A 23 6.03 -6.41 50.81
CA ASN A 23 6.59 -5.68 49.65
C ASN A 23 6.99 -4.25 50.01
N PHE A 24 6.22 -3.59 50.87
CA PHE A 24 6.51 -2.24 51.35
C PHE A 24 7.71 -2.25 52.31
N LEU A 25 7.67 -3.07 53.35
CA LEU A 25 8.70 -3.11 54.40
C LEU A 25 10.05 -3.61 53.90
N LEU A 26 10.05 -4.53 52.92
CA LEU A 26 11.27 -5.10 52.35
C LEU A 26 11.71 -4.40 51.06
N HIS A 27 11.06 -3.30 50.64
CA HIS A 27 11.30 -2.68 49.33
C HIS A 27 12.78 -2.39 49.04
N CYS A 28 13.47 -1.70 49.95
CA CYS A 28 14.86 -1.31 49.76
C CYS A 28 15.80 -2.53 49.74
N VAL A 29 15.55 -3.53 50.59
CA VAL A 29 16.33 -4.78 50.65
C VAL A 29 16.09 -5.65 49.41
N ALA A 30 14.84 -5.77 48.99
CA ALA A 30 14.42 -6.54 47.82
C ALA A 30 14.97 -5.98 46.51
N ARG A 31 15.09 -4.65 46.40
CA ARG A 31 15.57 -3.96 45.19
C ARG A 31 17.05 -3.59 45.21
N GLY A 32 17.70 -3.58 46.37
CA GLY A 32 19.13 -3.35 46.50
C GLY A 32 19.96 -4.64 46.45
N ILE A 33 19.55 -5.65 47.22
CA ILE A 33 20.42 -6.80 47.53
C ILE A 33 19.86 -8.12 46.98
N ASN A 34 18.54 -8.32 47.02
CA ASN A 34 17.91 -9.60 46.64
C ASN A 34 17.45 -9.67 45.17
N VAL A 35 16.97 -10.85 44.79
CA VAL A 35 16.47 -11.16 43.45
C VAL A 35 14.97 -10.88 43.36
N LEU A 36 14.58 -10.10 42.36
CA LEU A 36 13.19 -9.78 42.03
C LEU A 36 12.74 -10.55 40.78
N TYR A 37 11.71 -11.37 40.91
CA TYR A 37 11.12 -12.09 39.79
C TYR A 37 9.81 -11.44 39.35
N ARG A 38 9.67 -11.23 38.05
CA ARG A 38 8.38 -10.86 37.45
C ARG A 38 7.57 -12.13 37.21
N VAL A 39 6.35 -12.14 37.73
CA VAL A 39 5.37 -13.21 37.54
C VAL A 39 4.43 -12.80 36.42
N LYS A 40 4.21 -13.68 35.44
CA LYS A 40 3.28 -13.44 34.34
C LYS A 40 2.43 -14.69 34.08
N GLN A 41 1.13 -14.48 33.92
CA GLN A 41 0.17 -15.54 33.61
C GLN A 41 0.14 -15.77 32.10
N ILE A 42 0.10 -17.05 31.69
CA ILE A 42 -0.11 -17.42 30.29
C ILE A 42 -1.61 -17.35 30.00
N SER A 43 -2.00 -16.65 28.95
CA SER A 43 -3.40 -16.56 28.53
C SER A 43 -3.97 -17.98 28.31
N ASN A 44 -5.11 -18.27 28.93
CA ASN A 44 -5.85 -19.54 28.85
C ASN A 44 -5.16 -20.77 29.48
N TYR A 45 -4.09 -20.58 30.26
CA TYR A 45 -3.48 -21.66 31.04
C TYR A 45 -3.40 -21.30 32.53
N PRO A 46 -3.62 -22.26 33.45
CA PRO A 46 -3.52 -22.04 34.89
C PRO A 46 -2.07 -21.89 35.38
N SER A 47 -1.08 -21.85 34.48
CA SER A 47 0.34 -21.81 34.82
C SER A 47 0.93 -20.41 34.71
N CYS A 48 1.77 -20.08 35.69
CA CYS A 48 2.56 -18.86 35.73
C CYS A 48 3.98 -19.12 35.20
N TYR A 49 4.57 -18.12 34.54
CA TYR A 49 6.01 -18.12 34.23
C TYR A 49 6.75 -17.04 35.02
N PHE A 50 7.98 -17.35 35.39
CA PHE A 50 8.85 -16.49 36.19
C PHE A 50 10.02 -15.98 35.34
N SER A 51 10.25 -14.67 35.36
CA SER A 51 11.38 -14.05 34.67
C SER A 51 12.16 -13.15 35.62
N HIS A 52 13.49 -13.14 35.50
CA HIS A 52 14.32 -12.23 36.30
C HIS A 52 14.04 -10.79 35.88
N LYS A 53 13.76 -9.90 36.84
CA LYS A 53 13.59 -8.47 36.56
C LYS A 53 14.90 -7.75 36.82
N GLU A 54 15.54 -7.31 35.75
CA GLU A 54 16.71 -6.43 35.87
C GLU A 54 16.29 -5.07 36.43
N ILE A 55 16.97 -4.65 37.49
CA ILE A 55 16.82 -3.34 38.13
C ILE A 55 18.01 -2.51 37.66
N SER A 56 17.77 -1.25 37.28
CA SER A 56 18.85 -0.36 36.86
C SER A 56 19.91 -0.22 37.95
N CYS A 57 21.18 -0.19 37.55
CA CYS A 57 22.32 -0.14 38.46
C CYS A 57 22.22 1.04 39.45
N CYS A 58 21.86 2.24 38.95
CA CYS A 58 21.68 3.44 39.78
C CYS A 58 20.63 3.25 40.87
N ARG A 59 19.49 2.61 40.54
CA ARG A 59 18.41 2.36 41.51
C ARG A 59 18.83 1.32 42.56
N ARG A 60 19.63 0.35 42.16
CA ARG A 60 20.20 -0.66 43.07
C ARG A 60 21.15 -0.01 44.08
N ILE A 61 22.10 0.81 43.60
CA ILE A 61 23.05 1.55 44.43
C ILE A 61 22.32 2.46 45.42
N ALA A 62 21.34 3.23 44.96
CA ALA A 62 20.55 4.12 45.82
C ALA A 62 19.86 3.36 46.97
N ASN A 63 19.23 2.21 46.68
CA ASN A 63 18.61 1.39 47.71
C ASN A 63 19.61 0.79 48.70
N ILE A 64 20.81 0.42 48.26
CA ILE A 64 21.89 -0.06 49.15
C ILE A 64 22.34 1.07 50.08
N VAL A 65 22.57 2.26 49.55
CA VAL A 65 22.95 3.45 50.35
C VAL A 65 21.87 3.75 51.39
N ILE A 66 20.59 3.72 51.01
CA ILE A 66 19.48 3.89 51.95
C ILE A 66 19.51 2.82 53.04
N CYS A 67 19.73 1.54 52.67
CA CYS A 67 19.81 0.45 53.66
C CYS A 67 20.94 0.64 54.67
N ILE A 68 22.08 1.20 54.24
CA ILE A 68 23.23 1.48 55.12
C ILE A 68 22.89 2.66 56.05
N LEU A 69 22.33 3.74 55.51
CA LEU A 69 22.03 4.96 56.28
C LEU A 69 20.91 4.75 57.33
N THR A 70 19.98 3.83 57.08
CA THR A 70 18.84 3.56 57.98
C THR A 70 18.89 2.16 58.62
N GLY A 71 20.08 1.57 58.70
CA GLY A 71 20.33 0.17 59.09
C GLY A 71 19.45 -0.39 60.23
N PRO A 72 19.39 0.24 61.43
CA PRO A 72 18.58 -0.27 62.54
C PRO A 72 17.08 -0.34 62.23
N LEU A 73 16.53 0.69 61.56
CA LEU A 73 15.13 0.71 61.14
C LEU A 73 14.87 -0.31 60.02
N MET A 74 15.84 -0.49 59.13
CA MET A 74 15.76 -1.47 58.05
C MET A 74 15.81 -2.90 58.55
N LEU A 75 16.57 -3.19 59.61
CA LEU A 75 16.57 -4.51 60.25
C LEU A 75 15.18 -4.83 60.84
N LEU A 76 14.58 -3.89 61.56
CA LEU A 76 13.23 -4.05 62.11
C LEU A 76 12.19 -4.24 61.00
N ALA A 77 12.21 -3.38 59.97
CA ALA A 77 11.34 -3.49 58.81
C ALA A 77 11.53 -4.82 58.07
N THR A 78 12.77 -5.31 57.98
CA THR A 78 13.08 -6.60 57.36
C THR A 78 12.45 -7.75 58.12
N VAL A 79 12.57 -7.78 59.45
CA VAL A 79 11.96 -8.82 60.29
C VAL A 79 10.43 -8.80 60.16
N LEU A 80 9.82 -7.62 60.25
CA LEU A 80 8.36 -7.47 60.11
C LEU A 80 7.88 -7.85 58.70
N GLY A 81 8.62 -7.48 57.66
CA GLY A 81 8.30 -7.85 56.28
C GLY A 81 8.44 -9.35 56.02
N LEU A 82 9.45 -10.01 56.60
CA LEU A 82 9.61 -11.46 56.50
C LEU A 82 8.49 -12.21 57.22
N LEU A 83 8.06 -11.72 58.38
CA LEU A 83 6.89 -12.25 59.09
C LEU A 83 5.63 -12.07 58.25
N ALA A 84 5.42 -10.88 57.66
CA ALA A 84 4.28 -10.63 56.78
C ALA A 84 4.25 -11.63 55.60
N TYR A 85 5.37 -11.89 54.94
CA TYR A 85 5.42 -12.91 53.89
C TYR A 85 5.20 -14.34 54.37
N ARG A 86 5.60 -14.66 55.61
CA ARG A 86 5.32 -15.97 56.20
C ARG A 86 3.81 -16.21 56.38
N PHE A 87 3.05 -15.16 56.65
CA PHE A 87 1.59 -15.21 56.83
C PHE A 87 0.78 -14.91 55.56
N SER A 88 1.42 -14.44 54.48
CA SER A 88 0.75 -14.18 53.20
C SER A 88 0.47 -15.48 52.43
N SER A 89 -0.79 -15.77 52.13
CA SER A 89 -1.16 -16.94 51.33
C SER A 89 -0.74 -16.77 49.88
N THR A 90 -0.91 -15.57 49.32
CA THR A 90 -0.56 -15.28 47.92
C THR A 90 0.95 -15.35 47.67
N TYR A 91 1.78 -15.01 48.66
CA TYR A 91 3.23 -15.18 48.58
C TYR A 91 3.62 -16.67 48.63
N GLN A 92 3.06 -17.44 49.57
CA GLN A 92 3.39 -18.86 49.69
C GLN A 92 3.01 -19.65 48.43
N THR A 93 1.86 -19.36 47.82
CA THR A 93 1.45 -19.96 46.55
C THR A 93 2.46 -19.67 45.43
N SER A 94 2.83 -18.41 45.22
CA SER A 94 3.82 -18.05 44.19
C SER A 94 5.20 -18.63 44.45
N LEU A 95 5.58 -18.79 45.72
CA LEU A 95 6.83 -19.43 46.10
C LEU A 95 6.82 -20.93 45.75
N GLN A 96 5.72 -21.63 46.05
CA GLN A 96 5.52 -23.04 45.69
C GLN A 96 5.49 -23.24 44.18
N GLU A 97 4.76 -22.41 43.44
CA GLU A 97 4.72 -22.45 41.97
C GLU A 97 6.10 -22.22 41.36
N ARG A 98 6.92 -21.32 41.92
CA ARG A 98 8.30 -21.11 41.46
C ARG A 98 9.15 -22.35 41.68
N PHE A 99 9.00 -23.04 42.81
CA PHE A 99 9.72 -24.29 43.04
C PHE A 99 9.28 -25.37 42.06
N ARG A 100 7.98 -25.50 41.80
CA ARG A 100 7.43 -26.42 40.80
C ARG A 100 7.97 -26.11 39.40
N TYR A 101 7.92 -24.84 38.98
CA TYR A 101 8.46 -24.39 37.70
C TYR A 101 9.95 -24.70 37.55
N LYS A 102 10.77 -24.47 38.59
CA LYS A 102 12.20 -24.82 38.54
C LYS A 102 12.43 -26.33 38.44
N TYR A 103 11.61 -27.11 39.13
CA TYR A 103 11.67 -28.56 39.06
C TYR A 103 11.29 -29.06 37.66
N GLU A 104 10.17 -28.59 37.12
CA GLU A 104 9.70 -28.89 35.76
C GLU A 104 10.73 -28.46 34.70
N GLN A 105 11.32 -27.26 34.85
CA GLN A 105 12.36 -26.77 33.94
C GLN A 105 13.60 -27.66 33.99
N LYS A 106 14.04 -28.06 35.19
CA LYS A 106 15.18 -28.97 35.35
C LYS A 106 14.87 -30.34 34.76
N GLN A 107 13.68 -30.88 35.05
CA GLN A 107 13.23 -32.16 34.52
C GLN A 107 13.15 -32.14 32.99
N ALA A 108 12.62 -31.07 32.39
CA ALA A 108 12.61 -30.90 30.94
C ALA A 108 14.04 -30.77 30.38
N LEU A 109 14.92 -29.98 31.00
CA LEU A 109 16.32 -29.88 30.58
C LEU A 109 17.04 -31.22 30.66
N ASP A 110 16.80 -32.02 31.70
CA ASP A 110 17.39 -33.34 31.88
C ASP A 110 16.78 -34.37 30.90
N GLU A 111 15.47 -34.31 30.65
CA GLU A 111 14.74 -35.21 29.72
C GLU A 111 15.11 -34.94 28.25
N TYR A 112 15.33 -33.67 27.89
CA TYR A 112 15.68 -33.23 26.54
C TYR A 112 17.16 -32.96 26.35
N ARG A 113 18.00 -33.27 27.36
CA ARG A 113 19.45 -33.20 27.28
C ARG A 113 19.96 -34.07 26.14
N ASP A 114 20.86 -33.54 25.33
CA ASP A 114 21.43 -34.21 24.15
C ASP A 114 20.38 -34.57 23.07
N ARG A 115 19.15 -34.04 23.20
CA ARG A 115 18.08 -34.14 22.21
C ARG A 115 17.72 -32.79 21.61
N GLU A 116 18.43 -31.70 21.95
CA GLU A 116 18.10 -30.36 21.43
C GLU A 116 18.17 -30.33 19.91
N GLU A 117 19.19 -30.95 19.31
CA GLU A 117 19.32 -31.03 17.86
C GLU A 117 18.15 -31.80 17.23
N LYS A 118 17.66 -32.86 17.89
CA LYS A 118 16.47 -33.61 17.44
C LYS A 118 15.19 -32.80 17.59
N VAL A 119 15.03 -32.04 18.66
CA VAL A 119 13.87 -31.15 18.88
C VAL A 119 13.88 -29.99 17.88
N ILE A 120 15.04 -29.36 17.64
CA ILE A 120 15.23 -28.33 16.63
C ILE A 120 14.99 -28.93 15.24
N THR A 121 15.47 -30.14 14.97
CA THR A 121 15.24 -30.84 13.71
C THR A 121 13.78 -31.20 13.52
N LEU A 122 13.08 -31.67 14.57
CA LEU A 122 11.65 -31.93 14.54
C LEU A 122 10.86 -30.63 14.35
N GLN A 123 11.26 -29.52 14.98
CA GLN A 123 10.65 -28.21 14.74
C GLN A 123 10.91 -27.73 13.31
N LYS A 124 12.12 -27.90 12.77
CA LYS A 124 12.45 -27.61 11.36
C LYS A 124 11.68 -28.53 10.42
N PHE A 125 11.49 -29.79 10.79
CA PHE A 125 10.76 -30.78 10.01
C PHE A 125 9.27 -30.49 10.05
N CYS A 126 8.67 -30.21 11.19
CA CYS A 126 7.28 -29.82 11.36
C CYS A 126 7.01 -28.46 10.72
N ARG A 127 7.87 -27.45 10.88
CA ARG A 127 7.76 -26.18 10.12
C ARG A 127 7.89 -26.45 8.63
N GLY A 128 8.88 -27.24 8.22
CA GLY A 128 9.08 -27.65 6.84
C GLY A 128 7.96 -28.54 6.30
N PHE A 129 7.23 -29.28 7.14
CA PHE A 129 6.12 -30.16 6.78
C PHE A 129 4.81 -29.37 6.70
N LEU A 130 4.58 -28.41 7.61
CA LEU A 130 3.51 -27.43 7.54
C LEU A 130 3.68 -26.48 6.35
N VAL A 131 4.93 -26.16 6.01
CA VAL A 131 5.28 -25.55 4.73
C VAL A 131 4.97 -26.56 3.62
N ARG A 132 5.59 -27.74 3.55
CA ARG A 132 5.44 -28.71 2.43
C ARG A 132 4.01 -29.19 2.16
N ASN A 133 3.16 -29.34 3.18
CA ASN A 133 1.70 -29.53 3.10
C ASN A 133 1.02 -28.21 2.75
N HIS A 134 1.44 -27.67 1.61
CA HIS A 134 0.89 -26.47 1.02
C HIS A 134 -0.54 -26.74 0.56
N LEU A 135 -1.31 -25.66 0.55
CA LEU A 135 -2.70 -25.54 0.13
C LEU A 135 -3.01 -26.06 -1.30
N LEU A 136 -1.98 -26.39 -2.10
CA LEU A 136 -2.06 -26.96 -3.44
C LEU A 136 -1.74 -28.47 -3.40
N ASN A 137 -2.49 -29.29 -4.15
CA ASN A 137 -2.36 -30.76 -4.13
C ASN A 137 -0.95 -31.24 -4.57
N GLN A 138 -0.68 -32.53 -4.38
CA GLN A 138 0.63 -33.12 -4.66
C GLN A 138 0.99 -33.11 -6.15
N GLU A 139 0.00 -33.24 -7.03
CA GLU A 139 0.15 -33.11 -8.49
C GLU A 139 0.69 -31.72 -8.88
N THR A 140 0.18 -30.66 -8.24
CA THR A 140 0.63 -29.28 -8.44
C THR A 140 2.09 -29.07 -7.99
N LEU A 141 2.65 -29.92 -7.12
CA LEU A 141 4.06 -29.82 -6.70
C LEU A 141 5.01 -30.02 -7.87
N THR A 142 4.79 -31.09 -8.62
CA THR A 142 5.62 -31.46 -9.75
C THR A 142 5.56 -30.37 -10.81
N THR A 143 4.35 -29.85 -11.07
CA THR A 143 4.11 -28.73 -11.97
C THR A 143 4.87 -27.47 -11.56
N CYS A 144 4.79 -27.03 -10.30
CA CYS A 144 5.51 -25.83 -9.83
C CYS A 144 7.03 -26.01 -9.93
N LYS A 145 7.55 -27.20 -9.62
CA LYS A 145 9.00 -27.49 -9.74
C LYS A 145 9.45 -27.43 -11.19
N GLN A 146 8.72 -28.09 -12.10
CA GLN A 146 9.03 -28.08 -13.53
C GLN A 146 8.98 -26.66 -14.10
N TRP A 147 7.92 -25.90 -13.80
CA TRP A 147 7.79 -24.53 -14.27
C TRP A 147 8.86 -23.61 -13.67
N GLY A 148 9.11 -23.71 -12.37
CA GLY A 148 10.15 -22.94 -11.69
C GLY A 148 11.54 -23.21 -12.25
N GLN A 149 11.86 -24.48 -12.56
CA GLN A 149 13.14 -24.84 -13.17
C GLN A 149 13.30 -24.21 -14.56
N LYS A 150 12.27 -24.29 -15.42
CA LYS A 150 12.25 -23.63 -16.73
C LYS A 150 12.45 -22.11 -16.66
N LEU A 151 11.82 -21.46 -15.67
CA LEU A 151 11.99 -20.02 -15.43
C LEU A 151 13.44 -19.68 -15.00
N LEU A 152 14.08 -20.53 -14.20
CA LEU A 152 15.48 -20.35 -13.79
C LEU A 152 16.46 -20.57 -14.96
N GLU A 153 16.12 -21.46 -15.89
CA GLU A 153 16.87 -21.72 -17.12
C GLU A 153 16.70 -20.60 -18.17
N GLY A 154 15.86 -19.60 -17.91
CA GLY A 154 15.66 -18.44 -18.77
C GLY A 154 14.62 -18.63 -19.87
N GLU A 155 13.76 -19.66 -19.78
CA GLU A 155 12.64 -19.84 -20.71
C GLU A 155 11.69 -18.64 -20.64
N LYS A 156 11.33 -18.07 -21.80
CA LYS A 156 10.50 -16.87 -21.88
C LYS A 156 9.01 -17.24 -21.77
N PHE A 157 8.37 -16.78 -20.70
CA PHE A 157 6.92 -16.88 -20.53
C PHE A 157 6.25 -15.52 -20.72
N PRO A 158 5.00 -15.49 -21.23
CA PRO A 158 4.20 -14.27 -21.23
C PRO A 158 4.06 -13.69 -19.82
N ARG A 159 4.07 -12.37 -19.73
CA ARG A 159 3.96 -11.63 -18.47
C ARG A 159 2.66 -10.87 -18.39
N VAL A 160 2.16 -10.71 -17.16
CA VAL A 160 1.13 -9.73 -16.85
C VAL A 160 1.74 -8.33 -17.03
N PRO A 161 1.03 -7.40 -17.70
CA PRO A 161 1.59 -6.08 -18.04
C PRO A 161 1.67 -5.12 -16.85
N GLU A 162 0.91 -5.39 -15.77
CA GLU A 162 0.81 -4.55 -14.59
C GLU A 162 1.31 -5.27 -13.33
N GLY A 163 1.53 -4.50 -12.26
CA GLY A 163 1.91 -5.00 -10.94
C GLY A 163 3.41 -4.88 -10.65
N ARG A 164 3.73 -4.67 -9.37
CA ARG A 164 5.11 -4.51 -8.87
C ARG A 164 5.95 -5.79 -9.04
N SER A 165 5.31 -6.95 -8.89
CA SER A 165 5.98 -8.25 -8.99
C SER A 165 5.99 -8.73 -10.43
N LEU A 166 7.07 -9.38 -10.89
CA LEU A 166 7.07 -9.97 -12.22
C LEU A 166 6.17 -11.22 -12.20
N VAL A 167 4.96 -11.10 -12.76
CA VAL A 167 3.99 -12.21 -12.82
C VAL A 167 4.01 -12.86 -14.20
N TYR A 168 4.28 -14.16 -14.22
CA TYR A 168 4.31 -15.00 -15.41
C TYR A 168 3.06 -15.86 -15.48
N ILE A 169 2.55 -16.03 -16.70
CA ILE A 169 1.42 -16.90 -17.03
C ILE A 169 1.84 -17.92 -18.09
N SER A 170 1.25 -19.11 -18.08
CA SER A 170 1.58 -20.16 -19.03
C SER A 170 0.33 -20.86 -19.55
N LYS A 171 0.29 -21.13 -20.86
CA LYS A 171 -0.71 -22.03 -21.45
C LYS A 171 -0.49 -23.48 -21.02
N GLN A 172 0.76 -23.87 -20.72
CA GLN A 172 1.10 -25.21 -20.22
C GLN A 172 0.62 -25.41 -18.78
N PHE A 173 0.49 -24.32 -18.01
CA PHE A 173 0.11 -24.34 -16.59
C PHE A 173 -1.07 -23.39 -16.33
N PRO A 174 -2.26 -23.67 -16.92
CA PRO A 174 -3.35 -22.70 -16.97
C PRO A 174 -3.99 -22.38 -15.62
N SER A 175 -3.83 -23.25 -14.62
CA SER A 175 -4.37 -23.10 -13.27
C SER A 175 -3.46 -22.33 -12.31
N LEU A 176 -2.27 -21.92 -12.75
CA LEU A 176 -1.27 -21.28 -11.90
C LEU A 176 -0.76 -19.97 -12.48
N VAL A 177 -0.30 -19.10 -11.60
CA VAL A 177 0.55 -17.95 -11.92
C VAL A 177 1.84 -18.06 -11.13
N ALA A 178 2.95 -17.65 -11.73
CA ALA A 178 4.26 -17.64 -11.08
C ALA A 178 4.71 -16.20 -10.86
N LYS A 179 5.02 -15.82 -9.62
CA LYS A 179 5.49 -14.47 -9.28
C LYS A 179 6.94 -14.54 -8.84
N HIS A 180 7.80 -13.78 -9.52
CA HIS A 180 9.21 -13.66 -9.15
C HIS A 180 9.38 -12.52 -8.17
N VAL A 181 9.60 -12.89 -6.90
CA VAL A 181 9.64 -11.95 -5.76
C VAL A 181 10.92 -12.12 -4.94
N GLY A 182 11.72 -13.16 -5.20
CA GLY A 182 12.90 -13.49 -4.38
C GLY A 182 12.57 -14.47 -3.26
N ALA A 183 13.56 -15.25 -2.84
CA ALA A 183 13.34 -16.40 -1.95
C ALA A 183 12.80 -16.02 -0.56
N GLN A 184 13.25 -14.90 0.00
CA GLN A 184 12.79 -14.43 1.31
C GLN A 184 11.35 -13.95 1.25
N ASP A 185 11.03 -13.07 0.29
CA ASP A 185 9.69 -12.51 0.13
C ASP A 185 8.68 -13.58 -0.29
N ALA A 186 9.07 -14.55 -1.13
CA ALA A 186 8.20 -15.67 -1.49
C ALA A 186 7.76 -16.47 -0.25
N ARG A 187 8.67 -16.70 0.69
CA ARG A 187 8.35 -17.38 1.97
C ARG A 187 7.47 -16.51 2.85
N SER A 188 7.78 -15.22 2.98
CA SER A 188 7.00 -14.29 3.80
C SER A 188 5.57 -14.17 3.29
N ARG A 189 5.38 -13.90 1.99
CA ARG A 189 4.07 -13.82 1.34
C ARG A 189 3.29 -15.12 1.47
N TRP A 190 3.98 -16.26 1.36
CA TRP A 190 3.34 -17.55 1.60
C TRP A 190 2.75 -17.68 3.02
N HIS A 191 3.49 -17.26 4.05
CA HIS A 191 2.99 -17.25 5.42
C HIS A 191 1.79 -16.30 5.61
N HIS A 192 1.80 -15.15 4.95
CA HIS A 192 0.67 -14.21 4.96
C HIS A 192 -0.57 -14.82 4.29
N ILE A 193 -0.42 -15.41 3.10
CA ILE A 193 -1.50 -16.12 2.39
C ILE A 193 -2.07 -17.25 3.25
N PHE A 194 -1.21 -18.06 3.89
CA PHE A 194 -1.65 -19.13 4.77
C PHE A 194 -2.46 -18.59 5.95
N SER A 195 -1.98 -17.53 6.59
CA SER A 195 -2.63 -16.91 7.75
C SER A 195 -3.96 -16.27 7.38
N MET A 196 -4.02 -15.58 6.24
CA MET A 196 -5.23 -15.01 5.67
C MET A 196 -6.27 -16.10 5.40
N ARG A 197 -5.90 -17.19 4.73
CA ARG A 197 -6.84 -18.31 4.48
C ARG A 197 -7.37 -18.95 5.76
N LYS A 198 -6.54 -19.01 6.81
CA LYS A 198 -6.98 -19.46 8.14
C LYS A 198 -8.00 -18.48 8.74
N ALA A 199 -7.77 -17.17 8.63
CA ALA A 199 -8.71 -16.15 9.07
C ALA A 199 -10.05 -16.24 8.32
N LEU A 200 -10.01 -16.34 7.00
CA LEU A 200 -11.22 -16.49 6.17
C LEU A 200 -12.04 -17.73 6.59
N ALA A 201 -11.39 -18.87 6.82
CA ALA A 201 -12.06 -20.09 7.27
C ALA A 201 -12.61 -19.97 8.70
N TYR A 202 -11.85 -19.35 9.61
CA TYR A 202 -12.26 -19.16 11.01
C TYR A 202 -13.48 -18.23 11.14
N LEU A 203 -13.57 -17.21 10.28
CA LEU A 203 -14.64 -16.22 10.26
C LEU A 203 -15.83 -16.59 9.35
N ASP A 204 -15.81 -17.78 8.73
CA ASP A 204 -16.80 -18.24 7.74
C ASP A 204 -17.02 -17.26 6.57
N ILE A 205 -15.94 -16.63 6.09
CA ILE A 205 -15.96 -15.68 4.97
C ILE A 205 -15.90 -16.44 3.64
N LYS A 206 -16.80 -16.14 2.70
CA LYS A 206 -17.08 -16.95 1.50
C LYS A 206 -16.81 -16.24 0.18
N ARG A 207 -16.97 -14.92 0.15
CA ARG A 207 -16.86 -14.06 -1.04
C ARG A 207 -15.48 -13.44 -1.19
N ILE A 208 -14.67 -13.50 -0.14
CA ILE A 208 -13.24 -13.13 -0.17
C ILE A 208 -12.39 -14.38 -0.42
N ARG A 209 -11.45 -14.30 -1.37
CA ARG A 209 -10.62 -15.43 -1.78
C ARG A 209 -9.13 -15.06 -1.80
N ALA A 210 -8.37 -15.59 -0.84
CA ALA A 210 -6.92 -15.67 -0.94
C ALA A 210 -6.50 -16.95 -1.71
N PRO A 211 -5.71 -16.86 -2.80
CA PRO A 211 -5.34 -18.01 -3.60
C PRO A 211 -4.48 -18.99 -2.81
N ARG A 212 -4.52 -20.26 -3.20
CA ARG A 212 -3.63 -21.27 -2.63
C ARG A 212 -2.24 -21.05 -3.21
N ALA A 213 -1.20 -21.10 -2.37
CA ALA A 213 0.15 -20.78 -2.80
C ALA A 213 1.19 -21.84 -2.40
N ARG A 214 2.27 -21.92 -3.18
CA ARG A 214 3.46 -22.74 -2.92
C ARG A 214 4.72 -21.99 -3.33
N VAL A 215 5.78 -22.16 -2.56
CA VAL A 215 7.09 -21.55 -2.84
C VAL A 215 8.01 -22.54 -3.55
N TYR A 216 8.74 -22.06 -4.55
CA TYR A 216 9.87 -22.77 -5.13
C TYR A 216 10.98 -21.77 -5.47
N GLN A 217 12.10 -21.88 -4.75
CA GLN A 217 13.24 -20.95 -4.84
C GLN A 217 12.80 -19.48 -4.76
N ASN A 218 13.01 -18.70 -5.82
CA ASN A 218 12.73 -17.26 -5.91
C ASN A 218 11.28 -16.95 -6.30
N PHE A 219 10.46 -17.97 -6.49
CA PHE A 219 9.11 -17.84 -7.01
C PHE A 219 8.06 -18.26 -5.99
N ILE A 220 6.96 -17.53 -5.97
CA ILE A 220 5.70 -17.97 -5.38
C ILE A 220 4.73 -18.33 -6.50
N PHE A 221 4.20 -19.55 -6.44
CA PHE A 221 3.19 -20.07 -7.35
C PHE A 221 1.84 -19.98 -6.67
N GLU A 222 0.90 -19.27 -7.29
CA GLU A 222 -0.45 -19.08 -6.78
C GLU A 222 -1.47 -19.72 -7.70
N GLU A 223 -2.55 -20.24 -7.14
CA GLU A 223 -3.74 -20.61 -7.90
C GLU A 223 -4.25 -19.40 -8.68
N LYS A 224 -4.44 -19.59 -9.98
CA LYS A 224 -4.96 -18.54 -10.85
C LYS A 224 -6.42 -18.29 -10.52
N LEU A 225 -6.72 -17.07 -10.07
CA LEU A 225 -8.08 -16.59 -9.88
C LEU A 225 -8.74 -16.31 -11.25
N PRO A 226 -10.07 -16.43 -11.38
CA PRO A 226 -10.81 -16.11 -12.60
C PRO A 226 -10.97 -14.59 -12.76
N VAL A 227 -9.86 -13.86 -12.70
CA VAL A 227 -9.80 -12.41 -12.72
C VAL A 227 -9.18 -11.92 -14.02
N SER A 228 -9.55 -10.70 -14.40
CA SER A 228 -8.91 -9.99 -15.50
C SER A 228 -7.43 -9.74 -15.20
N ARG A 229 -6.62 -9.61 -16.26
CA ARG A 229 -5.16 -9.50 -16.14
C ARG A 229 -4.69 -8.11 -15.71
N ILE A 230 -5.58 -7.14 -15.66
CA ILE A 230 -5.27 -5.75 -15.36
C ILE A 230 -6.22 -5.21 -14.30
N SER A 231 -5.72 -4.28 -13.51
CA SER A 231 -6.41 -3.67 -12.38
C SER A 231 -7.64 -2.87 -12.82
N VAL A 232 -7.54 -2.16 -13.94
CA VAL A 232 -8.62 -1.31 -14.47
C VAL A 232 -9.86 -2.11 -14.88
N ASP A 233 -9.70 -3.36 -15.32
CA ASP A 233 -10.87 -4.23 -15.59
C ASP A 233 -11.69 -4.50 -14.32
N SER A 234 -11.04 -4.61 -13.16
CA SER A 234 -11.75 -4.75 -11.88
C SER A 234 -12.56 -3.50 -11.57
N MET A 235 -12.01 -2.31 -11.86
CA MET A 235 -12.72 -1.05 -11.69
C MET A 235 -13.93 -0.94 -12.62
N CYS A 236 -13.78 -1.32 -13.90
CA CYS A 236 -14.89 -1.36 -14.86
C CYS A 236 -16.00 -2.30 -14.35
N LEU A 237 -15.64 -3.53 -13.94
CA LEU A 237 -16.58 -4.52 -13.45
C LEU A 237 -17.37 -4.01 -12.23
N TYR A 238 -16.68 -3.35 -11.30
CA TYR A 238 -17.28 -2.74 -10.13
C TYR A 238 -18.21 -1.57 -10.48
N LYS A 239 -17.79 -0.67 -11.38
CA LYS A 239 -18.61 0.46 -11.84
C LYS A 239 -19.90 0.00 -12.51
N GLU A 240 -19.83 -1.09 -13.28
CA GLU A 240 -20.96 -1.65 -14.02
C GLU A 240 -21.92 -2.44 -13.12
N ASN A 241 -21.44 -3.07 -12.04
CA ASN A 241 -22.22 -3.98 -11.20
C ASN A 241 -21.99 -3.72 -9.69
N PRO A 242 -22.20 -2.50 -9.17
CA PRO A 242 -21.84 -2.19 -7.78
C PRO A 242 -22.56 -3.10 -6.79
N GLN A 243 -23.87 -3.31 -6.96
CA GLN A 243 -24.68 -4.11 -6.02
C GLN A 243 -24.25 -5.58 -5.94
N ALA A 244 -23.64 -6.12 -7.00
CA ALA A 244 -23.13 -7.50 -6.97
C ALA A 244 -22.02 -7.69 -5.91
N PHE A 245 -21.34 -6.60 -5.51
CA PHE A 245 -20.25 -6.63 -4.54
C PHE A 245 -20.68 -6.29 -3.10
N ASP A 246 -21.96 -5.97 -2.84
CA ASP A 246 -22.46 -5.59 -1.51
C ASP A 246 -22.01 -6.58 -0.42
N GLU A 247 -22.30 -7.87 -0.61
CA GLU A 247 -21.99 -8.92 0.37
C GLU A 247 -20.48 -9.16 0.52
N ALA A 248 -19.72 -9.06 -0.58
CA ALA A 248 -18.26 -9.18 -0.51
C ALA A 248 -17.65 -8.03 0.28
N ILE A 249 -18.14 -6.81 0.11
CA ILE A 249 -17.65 -5.62 0.82
C ILE A 249 -18.02 -5.69 2.31
N LYS A 250 -19.22 -6.17 2.67
CA LYS A 250 -19.59 -6.45 4.06
C LYS A 250 -18.65 -7.47 4.71
N GLU A 251 -18.39 -8.59 4.01
CA GLU A 251 -17.46 -9.62 4.48
C GLU A 251 -16.03 -9.08 4.62
N LEU A 252 -15.58 -8.19 3.71
CA LEU A 252 -14.27 -7.55 3.80
C LEU A 252 -14.18 -6.59 4.98
N LEU A 253 -15.22 -5.80 5.25
CA LEU A 253 -15.29 -4.94 6.43
C LEU A 253 -15.27 -5.75 7.73
N PHE A 254 -15.99 -6.88 7.75
CA PHE A 254 -15.94 -7.81 8.88
C PHE A 254 -14.55 -8.44 9.05
N LEU A 255 -13.88 -8.80 7.96
CA LEU A 255 -12.50 -9.28 8.01
C LEU A 255 -11.57 -8.22 8.62
N PHE A 256 -11.69 -6.96 8.20
CA PHE A 256 -10.88 -5.85 8.69
C PHE A 256 -11.08 -5.56 10.17
N LYS A 257 -12.22 -5.94 10.76
CA LYS A 257 -12.43 -5.87 12.21
C LYS A 257 -11.50 -6.81 12.98
N GLU A 258 -11.09 -7.93 12.37
CA GLU A 258 -10.36 -9.00 13.05
C GLU A 258 -8.88 -9.06 12.62
N VAL A 259 -8.55 -8.63 11.40
CA VAL A 259 -7.20 -8.70 10.84
C VAL A 259 -6.77 -7.41 10.15
N HIS A 260 -5.47 -7.22 10.04
CA HIS A 260 -4.84 -6.03 9.45
C HIS A 260 -3.82 -6.42 8.38
N PHE A 261 -3.88 -5.72 7.26
CA PHE A 261 -3.01 -5.89 6.09
C PHE A 261 -3.07 -4.59 5.26
N ARG A 262 -1.91 -4.07 4.81
CA ARG A 262 -1.73 -2.68 4.34
C ARG A 262 -1.63 -2.52 2.83
N ASP A 263 -2.10 -3.50 2.07
CA ASP A 263 -1.66 -3.66 0.68
C ASP A 263 -2.63 -3.03 -0.35
N PHE A 264 -3.56 -2.17 0.09
CA PHE A 264 -4.75 -1.79 -0.70
C PHE A 264 -4.84 -0.34 -1.14
N VAL A 265 -4.36 0.59 -0.33
CA VAL A 265 -4.39 2.01 -0.66
C VAL A 265 -3.02 2.55 -0.30
N VAL A 266 -2.39 3.18 -1.28
CA VAL A 266 -1.16 3.94 -1.05
C VAL A 266 -1.51 5.41 -1.05
N GLU A 267 -1.24 6.09 0.06
CA GLU A 267 -1.28 7.55 0.18
C GLU A 267 0.12 8.08 0.47
N THR A 268 0.62 9.01 -0.35
CA THR A 268 1.97 9.59 -0.20
C THR A 268 2.00 11.05 -0.64
N GLU A 269 2.84 11.86 0.00
CA GLU A 269 3.13 13.24 -0.46
C GLU A 269 4.13 13.24 -1.63
N SER A 270 4.89 12.15 -1.79
CA SER A 270 5.93 11.99 -2.81
C SER A 270 5.71 10.68 -3.56
N PRO A 271 5.07 10.70 -4.74
CA PRO A 271 4.83 9.51 -5.54
C PRO A 271 6.16 9.04 -6.15
N THR A 272 6.38 7.73 -6.22
CA THR A 272 7.50 7.13 -6.95
C THR A 272 7.03 6.63 -8.31
N ASP A 273 7.97 6.32 -9.22
CA ASP A 273 7.69 5.71 -10.55
C ASP A 273 6.88 4.40 -10.45
N ASP A 274 6.77 3.82 -9.26
CA ASP A 274 5.99 2.61 -8.97
C ASP A 274 4.46 2.85 -8.98
N PHE A 275 4.01 4.11 -9.01
CA PHE A 275 2.59 4.46 -8.99
C PHE A 275 2.16 5.31 -10.18
N PRO A 276 2.38 4.85 -11.43
CA PRO A 276 2.08 5.66 -12.61
C PRO A 276 0.61 6.07 -12.63
N LEU A 277 -0.31 5.28 -12.05
CA LEU A 277 -1.75 5.54 -12.06
C LEU A 277 -2.26 6.49 -10.97
N ALA A 278 -1.43 6.89 -10.01
CA ALA A 278 -1.86 7.72 -8.89
C ALA A 278 -2.47 9.06 -9.34
N VAL A 279 -3.35 9.61 -8.50
CA VAL A 279 -3.95 10.93 -8.68
C VAL A 279 -3.71 11.78 -7.45
N LYS A 280 -3.43 13.07 -7.65
CA LYS A 280 -3.26 14.03 -6.55
C LYS A 280 -4.62 14.52 -6.10
N VAL A 281 -4.98 14.23 -4.84
CA VAL A 281 -6.25 14.66 -4.23
C VAL A 281 -5.91 15.35 -2.92
N HIS A 282 -6.19 16.66 -2.84
CA HIS A 282 -5.70 17.54 -1.78
C HIS A 282 -4.15 17.56 -1.74
N ASN A 283 -3.55 17.22 -0.59
CA ASN A 283 -2.10 17.24 -0.38
C ASN A 283 -1.44 15.86 -0.56
N TYR A 284 -2.20 14.83 -0.96
CA TYR A 284 -1.70 13.45 -1.06
C TYR A 284 -1.96 12.88 -2.46
N TRP A 285 -1.02 12.07 -2.92
CA TRP A 285 -1.22 11.15 -4.04
C TRP A 285 -1.90 9.91 -3.53
N VAL A 286 -3.00 9.53 -4.19
CA VAL A 286 -3.83 8.39 -3.81
C VAL A 286 -3.78 7.36 -4.92
N CYS A 287 -3.54 6.10 -4.55
CA CYS A 287 -3.52 4.96 -5.46
C CYS A 287 -4.18 3.73 -4.82
N PRO A 288 -5.47 3.47 -5.12
CA PRO A 288 -6.13 2.20 -4.83
C PRO A 288 -5.51 1.06 -5.65
N ARG A 289 -5.16 -0.04 -4.98
CA ARG A 289 -4.42 -1.18 -5.54
C ARG A 289 -5.36 -2.33 -5.92
N TYR A 290 -6.16 -2.13 -6.97
CA TYR A 290 -7.00 -3.20 -7.54
C TYR A 290 -6.19 -4.34 -8.18
N ASP A 291 -4.89 -4.15 -8.38
CA ASP A 291 -3.97 -5.25 -8.72
C ASP A 291 -3.76 -6.23 -7.56
N ASN A 292 -3.85 -5.76 -6.31
CA ASN A 292 -3.81 -6.59 -5.09
C ASN A 292 -5.21 -7.07 -4.65
N LEU A 293 -6.26 -6.37 -5.10
CA LEU A 293 -7.66 -6.66 -4.83
C LEU A 293 -8.45 -6.84 -6.15
N PRO A 294 -8.16 -7.90 -6.93
CA PRO A 294 -8.87 -8.11 -8.18
C PRO A 294 -10.32 -8.54 -7.94
N LEU A 295 -11.22 -8.00 -8.75
CA LEU A 295 -12.65 -8.23 -8.64
C LEU A 295 -13.11 -9.19 -9.74
N PHE A 296 -14.06 -10.07 -9.40
CA PHE A 296 -14.66 -10.99 -10.36
C PHE A 296 -16.07 -11.37 -9.94
N ILE A 297 -16.92 -11.72 -10.91
CA ILE A 297 -18.28 -12.20 -10.68
C ILE A 297 -18.31 -13.71 -10.87
N GLN A 298 -19.08 -14.41 -10.04
CA GLN A 298 -19.43 -15.81 -10.21
C GLN A 298 -20.94 -15.98 -10.17
N GLU A 299 -21.43 -17.04 -10.80
CA GLU A 299 -22.84 -17.38 -10.74
C GLU A 299 -23.18 -17.94 -9.34
N GLY A 300 -24.14 -17.29 -8.68
CA GLY A 300 -24.67 -17.68 -7.38
C GLY A 300 -25.49 -18.96 -7.45
N LYS A 301 -25.87 -19.48 -6.28
CA LYS A 301 -26.70 -20.70 -6.19
C LYS A 301 -28.09 -20.54 -6.82
N ASP A 302 -28.57 -19.32 -6.90
CA ASP A 302 -29.84 -18.89 -7.46
C ASP A 302 -29.72 -18.36 -8.91
N GLY A 303 -28.54 -18.47 -9.53
CA GLY A 303 -28.26 -17.94 -10.86
C GLY A 303 -27.98 -16.43 -10.89
N SER A 304 -28.00 -15.75 -9.74
CA SER A 304 -27.69 -14.31 -9.67
C SER A 304 -26.17 -14.07 -9.76
N PRO A 305 -25.72 -12.93 -10.32
CA PRO A 305 -24.31 -12.57 -10.33
C PRO A 305 -23.83 -12.21 -8.91
N GLU A 306 -22.94 -13.02 -8.34
CA GLU A 306 -22.29 -12.75 -7.06
C GLU A 306 -20.87 -12.20 -7.28
N GLY A 307 -20.64 -10.96 -6.83
CA GLY A 307 -19.32 -10.34 -6.80
C GLY A 307 -18.42 -10.98 -5.74
N ARG A 308 -17.15 -11.16 -6.09
CA ARG A 308 -16.10 -11.72 -5.23
C ARG A 308 -14.82 -10.92 -5.32
N ILE A 309 -14.08 -10.94 -4.22
CA ILE A 309 -12.84 -10.19 -4.05
C ILE A 309 -11.68 -11.17 -3.90
N GLY A 310 -10.70 -11.09 -4.79
CA GLY A 310 -9.42 -11.77 -4.65
C GLY A 310 -8.50 -10.99 -3.72
N LEU A 311 -7.74 -11.69 -2.88
CA LEU A 311 -6.64 -11.10 -2.10
C LEU A 311 -5.33 -11.67 -2.61
N VAL A 312 -4.59 -10.91 -3.41
CA VAL A 312 -3.33 -11.33 -4.03
C VAL A 312 -2.18 -10.42 -3.61
N ASP A 313 -0.95 -10.93 -3.71
CA ASP A 313 0.26 -10.19 -3.34
C ASP A 313 0.24 -9.62 -1.91
N LEU A 314 -0.22 -10.44 -0.96
CA LEU A 314 -0.23 -10.12 0.47
C LEU A 314 1.19 -9.96 1.02
N GLU A 315 1.65 -8.71 1.12
CA GLU A 315 2.96 -8.33 1.66
C GLU A 315 2.94 -8.24 3.18
N THR A 316 1.77 -8.00 3.78
CA THR A 316 1.61 -7.85 5.23
C THR A 316 0.43 -8.64 5.79
N PHE A 317 0.53 -9.11 7.04
CA PHE A 317 -0.58 -9.73 7.75
C PHE A 317 -0.39 -9.63 9.27
N SER A 318 -1.46 -9.28 9.99
CA SER A 318 -1.53 -9.28 11.45
C SER A 318 -2.92 -9.71 11.95
N TRP A 319 -2.97 -10.46 13.05
CA TRP A 319 -4.20 -10.82 13.78
C TRP A 319 -4.69 -9.68 14.70
N SER A 320 -4.67 -8.45 14.18
CA SER A 320 -5.13 -7.26 14.88
C SER A 320 -6.12 -6.52 14.00
N PRO A 321 -7.12 -5.84 14.56
CA PRO A 321 -8.03 -5.01 13.78
C PRO A 321 -7.28 -4.02 12.88
N HIS A 322 -7.81 -3.80 11.69
CA HIS A 322 -7.34 -2.77 10.77
C HIS A 322 -7.65 -1.38 11.33
N PRO A 323 -6.72 -0.40 11.25
CA PRO A 323 -6.87 0.87 11.96
C PRO A 323 -7.95 1.81 11.39
N TYR A 324 -8.12 1.85 10.07
CA TYR A 324 -9.07 2.75 9.38
C TYR A 324 -9.91 2.00 8.33
N PRO A 325 -10.67 0.99 8.76
CA PRO A 325 -11.26 0.03 7.85
C PRO A 325 -12.36 0.63 6.99
N VAL A 326 -13.17 1.54 7.53
CA VAL A 326 -14.29 2.14 6.82
C VAL A 326 -13.78 3.15 5.80
N GLU A 327 -12.82 3.98 6.20
CA GLU A 327 -12.19 5.01 5.38
C GLU A 327 -11.43 4.38 4.20
N GLU A 328 -10.55 3.40 4.43
CA GLU A 328 -9.81 2.75 3.34
C GLU A 328 -10.74 2.01 2.35
N LEU A 329 -11.76 1.30 2.86
CA LEU A 329 -12.75 0.67 2.00
C LEU A 329 -13.60 1.70 1.25
N ALA A 330 -13.85 2.88 1.82
CA ALA A 330 -14.56 3.95 1.13
C ALA A 330 -13.74 4.56 -0.03
N VAL A 331 -12.40 4.57 0.06
CA VAL A 331 -11.54 4.92 -1.07
C VAL A 331 -11.64 3.86 -2.17
N MET A 332 -11.63 2.57 -1.83
CA MET A 332 -11.68 1.47 -2.81
C MET A 332 -13.08 1.16 -3.36
N PHE A 333 -14.13 1.47 -2.62
CA PHE A 333 -15.50 1.14 -2.99
C PHE A 333 -16.39 2.38 -2.79
N PRO A 334 -16.13 3.47 -3.53
CA PRO A 334 -16.77 4.75 -3.28
C PRO A 334 -18.29 4.74 -3.50
N MET A 335 -18.83 3.81 -4.30
CA MET A 335 -20.29 3.67 -4.50
C MET A 335 -21.00 2.98 -3.33
N HIS A 336 -20.27 2.50 -2.31
CA HIS A 336 -20.80 1.77 -1.15
C HIS A 336 -20.77 2.57 0.15
N LYS A 337 -20.71 3.92 0.10
CA LYS A 337 -20.68 4.80 1.29
C LYS A 337 -21.71 4.38 2.37
N GLU A 338 -22.99 4.35 2.00
CA GLU A 338 -24.08 4.07 2.95
C GLU A 338 -24.03 2.64 3.48
N LEU A 339 -23.64 1.68 2.63
CA LEU A 339 -23.47 0.28 3.02
C LEU A 339 -22.37 0.13 4.07
N LEU A 340 -21.19 0.72 3.81
CA LEU A 340 -20.03 0.68 4.70
C LEU A 340 -20.35 1.32 6.05
N MET A 341 -20.96 2.51 6.05
CA MET A 341 -21.33 3.21 7.30
C MET A 341 -22.38 2.43 8.09
N THR A 342 -23.38 1.86 7.42
CA THR A 342 -24.45 1.09 8.08
C THR A 342 -23.90 -0.19 8.68
N GLU A 343 -23.08 -0.92 7.93
CA GLU A 343 -22.50 -2.18 8.39
C GLU A 343 -21.45 -1.96 9.50
N ALA A 344 -20.63 -0.91 9.38
CA ALA A 344 -19.68 -0.53 10.44
C ALA A 344 -20.39 -0.24 11.77
N LYS A 345 -21.54 0.44 11.74
CA LYS A 345 -22.36 0.68 12.94
C LYS A 345 -22.86 -0.63 13.57
N LYS A 346 -23.34 -1.59 12.77
CA LYS A 346 -23.77 -2.91 13.27
C LYS A 346 -22.60 -3.69 13.88
N LEU A 347 -21.45 -3.65 13.22
CA LEU A 347 -20.23 -4.32 13.66
C LEU A 347 -19.52 -3.59 14.81
N GLN A 348 -20.00 -2.41 15.20
CA GLN A 348 -19.41 -1.53 16.23
C GLN A 348 -17.96 -1.13 15.90
N ILE A 349 -17.67 -0.91 14.62
CA ILE A 349 -16.39 -0.41 14.14
C ILE A 349 -16.43 1.12 14.25
N PRO A 350 -15.50 1.76 14.98
CA PRO A 350 -15.44 3.22 15.07
C PRO A 350 -14.99 3.82 13.73
N PHE A 351 -15.66 4.88 13.29
CA PHE A 351 -15.30 5.66 12.10
C PHE A 351 -15.75 7.11 12.23
N SER A 352 -15.17 7.99 11.43
CA SER A 352 -15.60 9.39 11.32
C SER A 352 -16.39 9.60 10.03
N THR A 353 -17.66 10.00 10.12
CA THR A 353 -18.49 10.30 8.93
C THR A 353 -17.79 11.27 7.98
N LYS A 354 -17.14 12.31 8.51
CA LYS A 354 -16.43 13.31 7.73
C LYS A 354 -15.22 12.72 6.99
N GLU A 355 -14.46 11.84 7.64
CA GLU A 355 -13.30 11.20 6.99
C GLU A 355 -13.73 10.14 5.97
N VAL A 356 -14.85 9.45 6.22
CA VAL A 356 -15.45 8.54 5.24
C VAL A 356 -15.89 9.33 4.00
N GLU A 357 -16.57 10.47 4.16
CA GLU A 357 -16.95 11.33 3.03
C GLU A 357 -15.75 11.79 2.21
N ARG A 358 -14.69 12.25 2.88
CA ARG A 358 -13.44 12.61 2.22
C ARG A 358 -12.79 11.42 1.49
N SER A 359 -12.89 10.23 2.07
CA SER A 359 -12.37 9.00 1.47
C SER A 359 -13.16 8.58 0.22
N VAL A 360 -14.49 8.73 0.25
CA VAL A 360 -15.36 8.55 -0.92
C VAL A 360 -14.99 9.55 -2.02
N GLU A 361 -14.77 10.82 -1.69
CA GLU A 361 -14.34 11.83 -2.66
C GLU A 361 -13.01 11.45 -3.34
N LYS A 362 -12.03 10.97 -2.55
CA LYS A 362 -10.76 10.45 -3.10
C LYS A 362 -11.00 9.27 -4.04
N GLY A 363 -11.84 8.31 -3.63
CA GLY A 363 -12.21 7.15 -4.44
C GLY A 363 -12.88 7.56 -5.75
N LEU A 364 -13.90 8.41 -5.70
CA LEU A 364 -14.61 8.92 -6.88
C LEU A 364 -13.67 9.69 -7.82
N ALA A 365 -12.79 10.53 -7.28
CA ALA A 365 -11.78 11.23 -8.07
C ALA A 365 -10.85 10.25 -8.80
N PHE A 366 -10.44 9.15 -8.14
CA PHE A 366 -9.65 8.10 -8.80
C PHE A 366 -10.45 7.35 -9.88
N PHE A 367 -11.73 7.06 -9.64
CA PHE A 367 -12.60 6.46 -10.67
C PHE A 367 -12.76 7.36 -11.90
N GLU A 368 -12.99 8.65 -11.70
CA GLU A 368 -13.09 9.61 -12.80
C GLU A 368 -11.75 9.76 -13.52
N HIS A 369 -10.65 9.81 -12.78
CA HIS A 369 -9.29 9.87 -13.33
C HIS A 369 -8.95 8.68 -14.23
N MET A 370 -9.42 7.49 -13.87
CA MET A 370 -9.13 6.25 -14.59
C MET A 370 -10.16 5.94 -15.68
N LEU A 371 -11.45 6.18 -15.45
CA LEU A 371 -12.56 5.73 -16.29
C LEU A 371 -13.39 6.86 -16.92
N GLY A 372 -13.16 8.13 -16.55
CA GLY A 372 -14.01 9.27 -16.92
C GLY A 372 -14.06 9.57 -18.42
N HIS A 373 -13.02 9.20 -19.17
CA HIS A 373 -12.97 9.41 -20.63
C HIS A 373 -13.68 8.31 -21.45
N GLN A 374 -14.25 7.29 -20.81
CA GLN A 374 -14.95 6.20 -21.50
C GLN A 374 -16.12 6.68 -22.36
N ASP A 375 -16.90 7.63 -21.84
CA ASP A 375 -18.05 8.19 -22.55
C ASP A 375 -17.61 9.07 -23.71
N PHE A 376 -16.52 9.84 -23.52
CA PHE A 376 -15.92 10.64 -24.58
C PHE A 376 -15.43 9.77 -25.74
N CYS A 377 -14.71 8.69 -25.45
CA CYS A 377 -14.30 7.70 -26.45
C CYS A 377 -15.51 7.19 -27.25
N SER A 378 -16.59 6.82 -26.55
CA SER A 378 -17.82 6.33 -27.17
C SER A 378 -18.49 7.36 -28.08
N GLN A 379 -18.58 8.63 -27.66
CA GLN A 379 -19.09 9.74 -28.46
C GLN A 379 -18.28 9.96 -29.75
N LYS A 380 -16.97 9.77 -29.69
CA LYS A 380 -16.05 9.85 -30.85
C LYS A 380 -16.05 8.59 -31.71
N SER A 381 -16.97 7.64 -31.47
CA SER A 381 -17.01 6.32 -32.14
C SER A 381 -15.71 5.51 -31.98
N VAL A 382 -14.98 5.74 -30.89
CA VAL A 382 -13.79 4.98 -30.49
C VAL A 382 -14.22 3.96 -29.45
N THR A 383 -14.19 2.68 -29.81
CA THR A 383 -14.62 1.57 -28.92
C THR A 383 -13.58 0.46 -28.94
N PRO A 384 -13.66 -0.52 -28.01
CA PRO A 384 -12.80 -1.70 -28.05
C PRO A 384 -12.85 -2.46 -29.39
N LEU A 385 -14.03 -2.48 -30.05
CA LEU A 385 -14.25 -3.13 -31.35
C LEU A 385 -13.91 -2.24 -32.55
N ARG A 386 -13.89 -0.92 -32.36
CA ARG A 386 -13.65 0.07 -33.42
C ARG A 386 -12.53 1.00 -33.00
N ASN A 387 -11.31 0.59 -33.32
CA ASN A 387 -10.11 1.37 -33.04
C ASN A 387 -9.83 2.36 -34.18
N CYS A 388 -10.57 3.48 -34.17
CA CYS A 388 -10.25 4.60 -35.05
C CYS A 388 -9.10 5.40 -34.45
N ALA A 389 -8.18 5.86 -35.30
CA ALA A 389 -7.22 6.87 -34.89
C ALA A 389 -7.96 8.14 -34.45
N PRO A 390 -7.49 8.83 -33.39
CA PRO A 390 -8.08 10.09 -32.99
C PRO A 390 -7.93 11.11 -34.13
N TYR A 391 -9.05 11.64 -34.62
CA TYR A 391 -9.01 12.76 -35.56
C TYR A 391 -9.08 14.05 -34.75
N ILE A 392 -7.91 14.65 -34.53
CA ILE A 392 -7.80 15.94 -33.86
C ILE A 392 -8.07 17.01 -34.92
N HIS A 393 -9.20 17.71 -34.80
CA HIS A 393 -9.54 18.82 -35.68
C HIS A 393 -8.84 20.09 -35.18
N LEU A 394 -7.88 20.59 -35.95
CA LEU A 394 -7.01 21.68 -35.53
C LEU A 394 -7.41 23.00 -36.17
N GLU A 395 -8.10 23.84 -35.42
CA GLU A 395 -8.28 25.25 -35.75
C GLU A 395 -7.00 26.04 -35.36
N VAL A 396 -5.94 25.89 -36.15
CA VAL A 396 -4.58 26.41 -35.86
C VAL A 396 -4.57 27.87 -35.37
N TRP A 397 -5.44 28.73 -35.90
CA TRP A 397 -5.53 30.14 -35.51
C TRP A 397 -5.92 30.33 -34.04
N ARG A 398 -6.81 29.48 -33.50
CA ARG A 398 -7.32 29.55 -32.12
C ARG A 398 -6.21 29.24 -31.12
N PHE A 399 -5.44 28.19 -31.38
CA PHE A 399 -4.24 27.83 -30.61
C PHE A 399 -3.17 28.93 -30.67
N SER A 400 -3.00 29.58 -31.83
CA SER A 400 -2.02 30.65 -32.01
C SER A 400 -2.35 31.87 -31.15
N LEU A 401 -3.63 32.25 -31.06
CA LEU A 401 -4.10 33.33 -30.19
C LEU A 401 -3.89 32.97 -28.71
N LYS A 402 -4.23 31.75 -28.30
CA LYS A 402 -4.03 31.28 -26.93
C LYS A 402 -2.56 31.32 -26.50
N ILE A 403 -1.65 30.88 -27.38
CA ILE A 403 -0.19 30.96 -27.13
C ILE A 403 0.27 32.42 -27.06
N PHE A 404 -0.21 33.27 -27.96
CA PHE A 404 0.09 34.71 -27.95
C PHE A 404 -0.27 35.35 -26.61
N ASP A 405 -1.50 35.14 -26.13
CA ASP A 405 -1.98 35.72 -24.87
C ASP A 405 -1.14 35.24 -23.68
N ILE A 406 -0.85 33.94 -23.62
CA ILE A 406 -0.05 33.34 -22.53
C ILE A 406 1.39 33.85 -22.53
N LEU A 407 2.04 33.92 -23.70
CA LEU A 407 3.40 34.44 -23.81
C LEU A 407 3.48 35.91 -23.39
N LYS A 408 2.53 36.74 -23.86
CA LYS A 408 2.49 38.16 -23.53
C LYS A 408 2.24 38.38 -22.04
N ALA A 409 1.32 37.63 -21.43
CA ALA A 409 1.06 37.69 -20.00
C ALA A 409 2.25 37.21 -19.15
N ALA A 410 2.99 36.19 -19.61
CA ALA A 410 4.12 35.63 -18.87
C ALA A 410 5.27 36.63 -18.65
N ILE A 411 5.41 37.63 -19.52
CA ILE A 411 6.50 38.61 -19.55
C ILE A 411 6.14 39.90 -18.78
N GLN A 412 4.87 40.08 -18.41
CA GLN A 412 4.42 41.23 -17.62
C GLN A 412 4.99 41.22 -16.19
N LEU A 413 4.89 42.38 -15.50
CA LEU A 413 5.49 42.59 -14.18
C LEU A 413 5.01 41.60 -13.10
N ASN A 414 3.80 41.06 -13.27
CA ASN A 414 3.20 40.04 -12.40
C ASN A 414 3.02 38.68 -13.12
N GLY A 415 3.73 38.48 -14.24
CA GLY A 415 3.63 37.28 -15.06
C GLY A 415 4.33 36.06 -14.47
N ALA A 416 4.03 34.89 -15.02
CA ALA A 416 4.55 33.59 -14.57
C ALA A 416 6.09 33.49 -14.58
N LEU A 417 6.80 34.35 -15.33
CA LEU A 417 8.26 34.38 -15.40
C LEU A 417 8.89 35.51 -14.58
N ASN A 418 8.14 36.21 -13.74
CA ASN A 418 8.64 37.39 -13.00
C ASN A 418 9.95 37.09 -12.23
N VAL A 419 10.09 35.89 -11.65
CA VAL A 419 11.29 35.47 -10.89
C VAL A 419 12.51 35.21 -11.80
N LEU A 420 12.28 34.86 -13.07
CA LEU A 420 13.33 34.52 -14.03
C LEU A 420 13.76 35.71 -14.90
N LEU A 421 12.95 36.77 -14.99
CA LEU A 421 13.18 37.91 -15.87
C LEU A 421 13.87 39.06 -15.13
N SER A 422 15.12 39.33 -15.47
CA SER A 422 15.77 40.59 -15.08
C SER A 422 15.09 41.79 -15.77
N PRO A 423 15.24 43.02 -15.25
CA PRO A 423 14.67 44.22 -15.86
C PRO A 423 15.06 44.40 -17.33
N ASP A 424 16.32 44.14 -17.67
CA ASP A 424 16.86 44.22 -19.04
C ASP A 424 16.16 43.23 -19.98
N ILE A 425 16.05 41.96 -19.58
CA ILE A 425 15.40 40.93 -20.39
C ILE A 425 13.92 41.27 -20.61
N ARG A 426 13.26 41.78 -19.56
CA ARG A 426 11.86 42.18 -19.64
C ARG A 426 11.66 43.32 -20.63
N GLU A 427 12.54 44.31 -20.64
CA GLU A 427 12.49 45.42 -21.59
C GLU A 427 12.68 44.93 -23.03
N ARG A 428 13.69 44.08 -23.28
CA ARG A 428 13.93 43.46 -24.60
C ARG A 428 12.72 42.68 -25.10
N LEU A 429 12.12 41.85 -24.24
CA LEU A 429 10.97 41.03 -24.62
C LEU A 429 9.68 41.86 -24.78
N SER A 430 9.52 42.94 -23.98
CA SER A 430 8.38 43.86 -24.09
C SER A 430 8.45 44.74 -25.33
N ALA A 431 9.65 44.95 -25.90
CA ALA A 431 9.85 45.69 -27.15
C ALA A 431 9.42 44.90 -28.41
N ILE A 432 9.16 43.59 -28.29
CA ILE A 432 8.67 42.76 -29.39
C ILE A 432 7.22 43.17 -29.72
N SER A 433 6.96 43.50 -30.98
CA SER A 433 5.63 43.94 -31.43
C SER A 433 4.61 42.81 -31.39
N ASP A 434 3.33 43.15 -31.23
CA ASP A 434 2.23 42.17 -31.26
C ASP A 434 2.21 41.34 -32.54
N LYS A 435 2.57 41.94 -33.69
CA LYS A 435 2.70 41.23 -34.97
C LYS A 435 3.80 40.17 -34.95
N GLN A 436 4.93 40.46 -34.30
CA GLN A 436 6.03 39.49 -34.16
C GLN A 436 5.66 38.39 -33.18
N TRP A 437 5.04 38.73 -32.04
CA TRP A 437 4.54 37.73 -31.09
C TRP A 437 3.55 36.78 -31.73
N LEU A 438 2.57 37.30 -32.49
CA LEU A 438 1.58 36.47 -33.17
C LEU A 438 2.23 35.54 -34.23
N ALA A 439 3.23 36.03 -34.95
CA ALA A 439 3.99 35.23 -35.91
C ALA A 439 4.80 34.12 -35.22
N ILE A 440 5.42 34.41 -34.07
CA ILE A 440 6.10 33.40 -33.24
C ILE A 440 5.07 32.37 -32.76
N SER A 441 3.96 32.81 -32.18
CA SER A 441 2.90 31.93 -31.69
C SER A 441 2.38 30.99 -32.77
N SER A 442 2.15 31.48 -34.00
CA SER A 442 1.71 30.66 -35.11
C SER A 442 2.73 29.55 -35.48
N GLN A 443 4.03 29.88 -35.52
CA GLN A 443 5.08 28.90 -35.78
C GLN A 443 5.20 27.85 -34.66
N VAL A 444 5.09 28.30 -33.40
CA VAL A 444 5.09 27.42 -32.23
C VAL A 444 3.88 26.49 -32.25
N THR A 445 2.69 27.02 -32.56
CA THR A 445 1.45 26.26 -32.66
C THR A 445 1.57 25.12 -33.67
N SER A 446 2.01 25.40 -34.91
CA SER A 446 2.14 24.36 -35.93
C SER A 446 3.06 23.24 -35.48
N SER A 447 4.22 23.58 -34.90
CA SER A 447 5.17 22.58 -34.41
C SER A 447 4.63 21.76 -33.23
N LEU A 448 3.97 22.40 -32.26
CA LEU A 448 3.44 21.71 -31.08
C LEU A 448 2.27 20.79 -31.43
N LEU A 449 1.35 21.27 -32.25
CA LEU A 449 0.19 20.49 -32.67
C LEU A 449 0.61 19.25 -33.46
N GLU A 450 1.55 19.39 -34.40
CA GLU A 450 2.09 18.26 -35.15
C GLU A 450 2.72 17.22 -34.20
N GLN A 451 3.53 17.66 -33.24
CA GLN A 451 4.16 16.76 -32.28
C GLN A 451 3.15 16.08 -31.37
N VAL A 452 2.20 16.81 -30.80
CA VAL A 452 1.15 16.25 -29.94
C VAL A 452 0.31 15.24 -30.71
N SER A 453 -0.21 15.62 -31.89
CA SER A 453 -1.03 14.72 -32.71
C SER A 453 -0.27 13.48 -33.16
N THR A 454 0.98 13.61 -33.60
CA THR A 454 1.79 12.48 -34.05
C THR A 454 2.09 11.51 -32.92
N ASN A 455 2.49 11.99 -31.74
CA ASN A 455 2.79 11.12 -30.60
C ASN A 455 1.55 10.39 -30.08
N ILE A 456 0.41 11.09 -29.96
CA ILE A 456 -0.86 10.46 -29.57
C ILE A 456 -1.25 9.40 -30.61
N TYR A 457 -1.18 9.72 -31.89
CA TYR A 457 -1.52 8.78 -32.98
C TYR A 457 -0.65 7.53 -32.95
N GLN A 458 0.68 7.70 -32.79
CA GLN A 458 1.62 6.59 -32.74
C GLN A 458 1.36 5.70 -31.53
N SER A 459 1.23 6.28 -30.33
CA SER A 459 0.92 5.54 -29.11
C SER A 459 -0.36 4.72 -29.27
N HIS A 460 -1.44 5.37 -29.71
CA HIS A 460 -2.72 4.71 -29.89
C HIS A 460 -2.67 3.57 -30.92
N THR A 461 -1.89 3.72 -32.00
CA THR A 461 -1.72 2.68 -33.02
C THR A 461 -0.91 1.48 -32.51
N GLU A 462 0.10 1.73 -31.68
CA GLU A 462 0.91 0.67 -31.08
C GLU A 462 0.14 -0.07 -29.99
N GLU A 463 -0.57 0.67 -29.14
CA GLU A 463 -1.35 0.18 -28.02
C GLU A 463 -2.62 -0.54 -28.48
N ALA A 464 -3.21 -0.15 -29.62
CA ALA A 464 -4.31 -0.84 -30.29
C ALA A 464 -4.07 -2.34 -30.42
N LYS A 465 -2.83 -2.76 -30.68
CA LYS A 465 -2.43 -4.17 -30.86
C LYS A 465 -2.56 -4.98 -29.56
N ARG A 466 -2.71 -4.32 -28.42
CA ARG A 466 -2.75 -4.92 -27.08
C ARG A 466 -4.14 -4.90 -26.45
N VAL A 467 -5.09 -4.16 -27.02
CA VAL A 467 -6.47 -4.03 -26.51
C VAL A 467 -7.20 -5.37 -26.62
N ASN A 468 -7.66 -5.89 -25.48
CA ASN A 468 -8.40 -7.15 -25.40
C ASN A 468 -9.52 -7.15 -24.35
N SER A 469 -9.72 -6.03 -23.65
CA SER A 469 -10.73 -5.82 -22.60
C SER A 469 -11.08 -4.33 -22.49
N SER A 470 -12.13 -4.01 -21.75
CA SER A 470 -12.52 -2.60 -21.49
C SER A 470 -11.42 -1.83 -20.76
N GLY A 471 -10.80 -2.42 -19.73
CA GLY A 471 -9.73 -1.78 -19.00
C GLY A 471 -8.46 -1.57 -19.84
N THR A 472 -8.09 -2.54 -20.70
CA THR A 472 -6.91 -2.38 -21.56
C THR A 472 -7.16 -1.31 -22.60
N PHE A 473 -8.39 -1.23 -23.13
CA PHE A 473 -8.82 -0.14 -23.99
C PHE A 473 -8.67 1.22 -23.28
N ILE A 474 -9.22 1.38 -22.07
CA ILE A 474 -9.17 2.64 -21.31
C ILE A 474 -7.73 3.08 -21.02
N MET A 475 -6.85 2.15 -20.64
CA MET A 475 -5.42 2.38 -20.44
C MET A 475 -4.72 2.83 -21.73
N CYS A 476 -5.00 2.17 -22.86
CA CYS A 476 -4.46 2.53 -24.18
C CYS A 476 -5.02 3.86 -24.72
N ARG A 477 -6.08 4.39 -24.11
CA ARG A 477 -6.64 5.73 -24.38
C ARG A 477 -6.25 6.77 -23.35
N SER A 478 -5.37 6.40 -22.42
CA SER A 478 -4.81 7.30 -21.42
C SER A 478 -3.27 7.25 -21.39
N PRO A 479 -2.58 7.41 -22.53
CA PRO A 479 -1.13 7.28 -22.60
C PRO A 479 -0.41 8.31 -21.73
N ILE A 480 0.72 7.89 -21.16
CA ILE A 480 1.61 8.72 -20.35
C ILE A 480 2.85 9.05 -21.17
N PHE A 481 3.09 10.34 -21.39
CA PHE A 481 4.25 10.83 -22.14
C PHE A 481 5.19 11.63 -21.25
N ARG A 482 6.48 11.61 -21.59
CA ARG A 482 7.44 12.59 -21.07
C ARG A 482 7.22 13.93 -21.74
N LYS A 483 7.16 15.01 -20.97
CA LYS A 483 7.00 16.39 -21.47
C LYS A 483 8.03 16.76 -22.53
N SER A 484 9.27 16.30 -22.35
CA SER A 484 10.38 16.53 -23.29
C SER A 484 10.14 15.98 -24.70
N ILE A 485 9.22 15.01 -24.86
CA ILE A 485 8.82 14.49 -26.18
C ILE A 485 8.08 15.57 -26.98
N PHE A 486 7.28 16.43 -26.33
CA PHE A 486 6.47 17.46 -26.97
C PHE A 486 7.18 18.80 -27.17
N ILE A 487 8.23 19.09 -26.39
CA ILE A 487 8.93 20.38 -26.44
C ILE A 487 10.36 20.26 -26.97
N LYS A 488 10.78 19.11 -27.49
CA LYS A 488 12.20 18.78 -27.76
C LYS A 488 13.03 19.90 -28.41
N ASN A 489 12.52 20.50 -29.49
CA ASN A 489 13.23 21.55 -30.25
C ASN A 489 12.71 22.96 -29.96
N LEU A 490 11.64 23.08 -29.17
CA LEU A 490 10.94 24.33 -28.96
C LEU A 490 11.75 25.36 -28.13
N PRO A 491 12.44 24.98 -27.03
CA PRO A 491 13.31 25.91 -26.31
C PRO A 491 14.40 26.50 -27.20
N GLN A 492 15.04 25.69 -28.06
CA GLN A 492 16.07 26.17 -28.99
C GLN A 492 15.51 27.16 -30.01
N PHE A 493 14.32 26.86 -30.55
CA PHE A 493 13.61 27.77 -31.45
C PHE A 493 13.27 29.09 -30.77
N LEU A 494 12.69 29.06 -29.57
CA LEU A 494 12.32 30.25 -28.80
C LEU A 494 13.55 31.08 -28.43
N ASN A 495 14.62 30.42 -27.97
CA ASN A 495 15.89 31.08 -27.66
C ASN A 495 16.41 31.86 -28.88
N LYS A 496 16.45 31.24 -30.06
CA LYS A 496 16.89 31.90 -31.30
C LYS A 496 15.97 33.05 -31.73
N LYS A 497 14.65 32.88 -31.62
CA LYS A 497 13.67 33.89 -32.05
C LYS A 497 13.62 35.10 -31.12
N LEU A 498 13.80 34.87 -29.84
CA LEU A 498 13.76 35.89 -28.79
C LEU A 498 15.15 36.48 -28.49
N GLN A 499 16.19 36.01 -29.18
CA GLN A 499 17.59 36.44 -29.01
C GLN A 499 18.05 36.32 -27.55
N LEU A 500 17.71 35.20 -26.92
CA LEU A 500 18.10 34.93 -25.53
C LEU A 500 19.59 34.52 -25.47
N LEU A 501 20.27 34.93 -24.40
CA LEU A 501 21.66 34.57 -24.14
C LEU A 501 21.78 33.10 -23.68
N PRO A 502 22.98 32.49 -23.75
CA PRO A 502 23.20 31.12 -23.25
C PRO A 502 22.82 30.92 -21.78
N GLU A 503 23.11 31.90 -20.91
CA GLU A 503 22.70 31.88 -19.50
C GLU A 503 21.17 31.99 -19.29
N GLU A 504 20.41 32.44 -20.30
CA GLU A 504 18.96 32.65 -20.25
C GLU A 504 18.16 31.40 -20.70
N LYS A 505 18.82 30.25 -20.84
CA LYS A 505 18.20 29.00 -21.33
C LYS A 505 16.96 28.59 -20.53
N ALA A 506 16.95 28.79 -19.21
CA ALA A 506 15.81 28.47 -18.35
C ALA A 506 14.53 29.22 -18.75
N ILE A 507 14.65 30.44 -19.29
CA ILE A 507 13.50 31.22 -19.78
C ILE A 507 12.88 30.54 -21.00
N SER A 508 13.70 30.05 -21.94
CA SER A 508 13.20 29.36 -23.14
C SER A 508 12.52 28.02 -22.83
N GLU A 509 12.98 27.29 -21.81
CA GLU A 509 12.36 26.05 -21.34
C GLU A 509 11.03 26.31 -20.61
N ALA A 510 10.98 27.38 -19.81
CA ALA A 510 9.75 27.81 -19.15
C ALA A 510 8.70 28.31 -20.15
N LEU A 511 9.08 29.11 -21.14
CA LEU A 511 8.20 29.55 -22.23
C LEU A 511 7.68 28.36 -23.06
N ALA A 512 8.55 27.41 -23.41
CA ALA A 512 8.13 26.20 -24.13
C ALA A 512 7.08 25.39 -23.34
N SER A 513 7.26 25.31 -22.02
CA SER A 513 6.31 24.64 -21.12
C SER A 513 4.96 25.36 -21.08
N LEU A 514 4.96 26.70 -21.02
CA LEU A 514 3.75 27.52 -21.07
C LEU A 514 3.01 27.35 -22.41
N CYS A 515 3.74 27.30 -23.54
CA CYS A 515 3.15 27.04 -24.85
C CYS A 515 2.51 25.65 -24.94
N LEU A 516 3.17 24.61 -24.42
CA LEU A 516 2.59 23.27 -24.39
C LEU A 516 1.30 23.25 -23.55
N ARG A 517 1.32 23.87 -22.37
CA ARG A 517 0.14 24.00 -21.50
C ARG A 517 -1.01 24.70 -22.22
N ALA A 518 -0.74 25.81 -22.91
CA ALA A 518 -1.71 26.53 -23.72
C ALA A 518 -2.38 25.63 -24.76
N VAL A 519 -1.58 24.82 -25.46
CA VAL A 519 -2.07 23.87 -26.47
C VAL A 519 -2.94 22.79 -25.83
N MET A 520 -2.51 22.20 -24.71
CA MET A 520 -3.28 21.16 -24.03
C MET A 520 -4.61 21.68 -23.47
N GLU A 521 -4.63 22.87 -22.87
CA GLU A 521 -5.87 23.53 -22.41
C GLU A 521 -6.85 23.74 -23.57
N GLU A 522 -6.34 24.19 -24.72
CA GLU A 522 -7.18 24.44 -25.89
C GLU A 522 -7.67 23.14 -26.57
N LEU A 523 -6.88 22.06 -26.54
CA LEU A 523 -7.32 20.74 -26.99
C LEU A 523 -8.49 20.20 -26.16
N VAL A 524 -8.49 20.44 -24.84
CA VAL A 524 -9.63 20.11 -23.97
C VAL A 524 -10.82 21.02 -24.28
N ALA A 525 -10.60 22.33 -24.37
CA ALA A 525 -11.68 23.31 -24.63
C ALA A 525 -12.38 23.11 -25.97
N THR A 526 -11.69 22.55 -26.96
CA THR A 526 -12.24 22.21 -28.29
C THR A 526 -12.83 20.80 -28.36
N GLY A 527 -12.76 20.01 -27.28
CA GLY A 527 -13.25 18.63 -27.25
C GLY A 527 -12.47 17.70 -28.18
N ASN A 528 -11.19 17.99 -28.40
CA ASN A 528 -10.26 17.15 -29.15
C ASN A 528 -9.65 16.04 -28.28
N ILE A 529 -9.50 16.30 -26.98
CA ILE A 529 -9.16 15.30 -25.96
C ILE A 529 -10.09 15.51 -24.76
N TYR A 530 -10.35 14.47 -23.97
CA TYR A 530 -11.16 14.58 -22.76
C TYR A 530 -10.48 15.41 -21.66
N SER A 531 -9.24 15.07 -21.29
CA SER A 531 -8.47 15.82 -20.28
C SER A 531 -6.99 15.45 -20.30
N TYR A 532 -6.19 16.10 -19.44
CA TYR A 532 -4.79 15.75 -19.24
C TYR A 532 -4.37 15.99 -17.79
N ASP A 533 -3.33 15.30 -17.33
CA ASP A 533 -2.72 15.58 -16.02
C ASP A 533 -1.86 16.84 -16.10
N SER A 534 -2.00 17.70 -15.06
CA SER A 534 -1.19 18.92 -14.91
C SER A 534 0.29 18.61 -15.10
N MET A 535 0.89 19.30 -16.06
CA MET A 535 2.31 19.22 -16.43
C MET A 535 3.26 19.78 -15.36
N ASP A 536 2.71 20.27 -14.25
CA ASP A 536 3.43 20.89 -13.14
C ASP A 536 3.42 20.00 -11.89
N ASP A 537 2.46 19.08 -11.78
CA ASP A 537 2.24 18.27 -10.58
C ASP A 537 2.67 16.81 -10.76
N PHE A 538 2.46 16.23 -11.94
CA PHE A 538 2.67 14.80 -12.17
C PHE A 538 4.16 14.47 -12.36
N PHE A 539 4.74 13.72 -11.42
CA PHE A 539 6.16 13.32 -11.41
C PHE A 539 7.13 14.49 -11.60
N GLU A 540 7.10 15.46 -10.68
CA GLU A 540 7.94 16.68 -10.74
C GLU A 540 7.73 17.49 -12.03
N GLY A 541 6.56 17.36 -12.66
CA GLY A 541 6.23 18.02 -13.93
C GLY A 541 6.94 17.43 -15.15
N GLN A 542 7.52 16.23 -15.03
CA GLN A 542 8.25 15.57 -16.11
C GLN A 542 7.33 14.78 -17.06
N TYR A 543 6.17 14.35 -16.58
CA TYR A 543 5.26 13.50 -17.33
C TYR A 543 3.88 14.14 -17.46
N CYS A 544 3.13 13.68 -18.44
CA CYS A 544 1.71 14.00 -18.59
C CYS A 544 0.96 12.80 -19.13
N ARG A 545 -0.13 12.47 -18.45
CA ARG A 545 -1.17 11.60 -18.98
C ARG A 545 -2.11 12.41 -19.85
N ILE A 546 -2.33 11.95 -21.08
CA ILE A 546 -3.36 12.48 -21.97
C ILE A 546 -4.52 11.49 -21.94
N ARG A 547 -5.72 11.94 -21.60
CA ARG A 547 -6.93 11.12 -21.64
C ARG A 547 -7.70 11.47 -22.90
N TYR A 548 -7.88 10.48 -23.77
CA TYR A 548 -8.62 10.64 -25.00
C TYR A 548 -10.11 10.57 -24.75
#